data_AF-A0A167PQD8-F1
#
_entry.id   AF-A0A167PQD8-F1
#
_cell.length_a   1.000
_cell.length_b   1.000
_cell.length_c   1.000
_cell.angle_alpha   90.00
_cell.angle_beta   90.00
_cell.angle_gamma   90.00
#
_symmetry.space_group_name_H-M   'P 1'
#
loop_
_entity.id
_entity.type
_entity.pdbx_description
1 polymer ?
#
loop_
_entity_poly.entity_id
_entity_poly.type
_entity_poly.pdbx_seq_one_letter_code
_entity_poly.pdbx_strand_id
1 'polypeptide(L)'
;MHFHYQTLGAVLASLVFSTASAAYCRVGDMWPDMHDCHNFFECAAGGIPVLKTCGPGTAYCHETRVCDYEGKIPLCSHKGWKWDVATKKGREGAAHPRGFGDA
;
A
#
# COMPACT_ATOMS: atom_id res chain seq x y z
N MET A 1 20.43 -31.39 -46.10
CA MET A 1 20.74 -30.02 -45.63
C MET A 1 19.47 -29.21 -45.39
N HIS A 2 18.56 -29.61 -44.46
CA HIS A 2 17.48 -28.72 -43.99
C HIS A 2 16.74 -29.19 -42.69
N PHE A 3 17.24 -30.18 -41.96
CA PHE A 3 16.59 -30.68 -40.73
C PHE A 3 17.11 -30.05 -39.42
N HIS A 4 17.85 -28.93 -39.52
CA HIS A 4 18.32 -28.19 -38.34
C HIS A 4 17.68 -26.80 -38.19
N TYR A 5 16.92 -26.34 -39.18
CA TYR A 5 16.33 -25.00 -39.15
C TYR A 5 15.04 -24.92 -38.32
N GLN A 6 14.37 -26.06 -38.09
CA GLN A 6 13.16 -26.11 -37.26
C GLN A 6 13.46 -26.28 -35.75
N THR A 7 14.63 -26.76 -35.37
CA THR A 7 15.05 -26.85 -33.95
C THR A 7 15.73 -25.56 -33.46
N LEU A 8 16.38 -24.81 -34.35
CA LEU A 8 16.96 -23.49 -34.04
C LEU A 8 15.89 -22.44 -33.69
N GLY A 9 14.66 -22.57 -34.21
CA GLY A 9 13.56 -21.63 -33.91
C GLY A 9 12.97 -21.76 -32.51
N ALA A 10 13.00 -22.96 -31.91
CA ALA A 10 12.35 -23.20 -30.62
C ALA A 10 13.24 -22.87 -29.41
N VAL A 11 14.56 -23.02 -29.53
CA VAL A 11 15.50 -22.79 -28.41
C VAL A 11 15.67 -21.31 -28.07
N LEU A 12 15.58 -20.42 -29.07
CA LEU A 12 15.65 -18.97 -28.85
C LEU A 12 14.39 -18.43 -28.14
N ALA A 13 13.23 -19.07 -28.32
CA ALA A 13 12.01 -18.66 -27.65
C ALA A 13 12.04 -18.97 -26.14
N SER A 14 12.77 -20.00 -25.68
CA SER A 14 12.80 -20.39 -24.26
C SER A 14 13.73 -19.52 -23.40
N LEU A 15 14.81 -18.96 -23.97
CA LEU A 15 15.77 -18.15 -23.22
C LEU A 15 15.27 -16.72 -22.90
N VAL A 16 14.17 -16.28 -23.53
CA VAL A 16 13.51 -15.00 -23.23
C VAL A 16 12.45 -15.07 -22.13
N PHE A 17 12.19 -16.24 -21.53
CA PHE A 17 11.18 -16.38 -20.47
C PHE A 17 11.72 -16.38 -19.03
N SER A 18 13.04 -16.28 -18.80
CA SER A 18 13.61 -16.57 -17.48
C SER A 18 14.32 -15.43 -16.75
N THR A 19 14.15 -14.17 -17.15
CA THR A 19 14.30 -13.10 -16.15
C THR A 19 13.08 -13.19 -15.23
N ALA A 20 13.20 -14.02 -14.19
CA ALA A 20 12.29 -14.01 -13.07
C ALA A 20 12.05 -12.55 -12.72
N SER A 21 10.82 -12.08 -12.90
CA SER A 21 10.38 -10.84 -12.27
C SER A 21 10.40 -11.12 -10.78
N ALA A 22 11.59 -11.03 -10.17
CA ALA A 22 11.68 -10.79 -8.75
C ALA A 22 10.73 -9.63 -8.50
N ALA A 23 9.80 -9.84 -7.56
CA ALA A 23 8.71 -8.92 -7.27
C ALA A 23 9.29 -7.65 -6.66
N TYR A 24 9.90 -6.83 -7.52
CA TYR A 24 10.41 -5.52 -7.21
C TYR A 24 9.24 -4.56 -7.30
N CYS A 25 9.01 -3.81 -6.24
CA CYS A 25 8.09 -2.68 -6.29
C CYS A 25 8.72 -1.57 -7.13
N ARG A 26 7.89 -0.63 -7.61
CA ARG A 26 8.40 0.55 -8.31
C ARG A 26 8.90 1.55 -7.27
N VAL A 27 10.16 2.00 -7.42
CA VAL A 27 10.77 2.98 -6.52
C VAL A 27 9.87 4.23 -6.40
N GLY A 28 9.58 4.63 -5.16
CA GLY A 28 8.69 5.75 -4.83
C GLY A 28 7.22 5.36 -4.65
N ASP A 29 6.84 4.11 -4.91
CA ASP A 29 5.53 3.61 -4.50
C ASP A 29 5.46 3.48 -2.98
N MET A 30 4.28 3.79 -2.42
CA MET A 30 4.00 3.69 -0.99
C MET A 30 2.58 3.16 -0.77
N TRP A 31 2.43 2.22 0.15
CA TRP A 31 1.13 1.58 0.44
C TRP A 31 0.96 1.29 1.94
N PRO A 32 -0.28 1.31 2.44
CA PRO A 32 -0.56 1.03 3.85
C PRO A 32 -0.26 -0.43 4.19
N ASP A 33 0.13 -0.68 5.43
CA ASP A 33 0.06 -2.03 6.00
C ASP A 33 -1.39 -2.41 6.29
N MET A 34 -1.73 -3.69 6.05
CA MET A 34 -3.08 -4.21 6.24
C MET A 34 -3.35 -4.62 7.69
N HIS A 35 -2.30 -4.83 8.48
CA HIS A 35 -2.40 -5.31 9.86
C HIS A 35 -2.28 -4.18 10.88
N ASP A 36 -1.40 -3.21 10.63
CA ASP A 36 -1.20 -2.05 11.48
C ASP A 36 -1.32 -0.76 10.68
N CYS A 37 -2.34 0.03 10.99
CA CYS A 37 -2.64 1.27 10.31
C CYS A 37 -1.60 2.39 10.57
N HIS A 38 -0.75 2.23 11.58
CA HIS A 38 0.41 3.10 11.84
C HIS A 38 1.60 2.74 10.96
N ASN A 39 1.56 1.59 10.30
CA ASN A 39 2.62 1.11 9.45
C ASN A 39 2.31 1.30 7.97
N PHE A 40 3.35 1.49 7.18
CA PHE A 40 3.28 1.57 5.74
C PHE A 40 4.56 1.04 5.12
N PHE A 41 4.48 0.64 3.85
CA PHE A 41 5.64 0.23 3.08
C PHE A 41 6.02 1.33 2.10
N GLU A 42 7.31 1.59 2.00
CA GLU A 42 7.91 2.46 1.00
C GLU A 42 8.84 1.63 0.11
N CYS A 43 8.68 1.75 -1.21
CA CYS A 43 9.60 1.12 -2.14
C CYS A 43 10.89 1.93 -2.27
N ALA A 44 11.94 1.45 -1.61
CA ALA A 44 13.25 2.09 -1.59
C ALA A 44 14.03 1.83 -2.90
N ALA A 45 15.20 2.49 -3.01
CA ALA A 45 16.14 2.25 -4.10
C ALA A 45 16.45 0.74 -4.22
N GLY A 46 16.47 0.23 -5.45
CA GLY A 46 16.62 -1.21 -5.73
C GLY A 46 15.32 -2.00 -5.76
N GLY A 47 14.15 -1.33 -5.64
CA GLY A 47 12.84 -1.98 -5.78
C GLY A 47 12.45 -2.84 -4.57
N ILE A 48 13.00 -2.52 -3.40
CA ILE A 48 12.80 -3.28 -2.17
C ILE A 48 11.78 -2.57 -1.28
N PRO A 49 10.70 -3.25 -0.86
CA PRO A 49 9.74 -2.69 0.08
C PRO A 49 10.37 -2.61 1.48
N VAL A 50 10.29 -1.44 2.10
CA VAL A 50 10.75 -1.19 3.47
C VAL A 50 9.55 -0.83 4.33
N LEU A 51 9.35 -1.58 5.42
CA LEU A 51 8.34 -1.25 6.42
C LEU A 51 8.77 0.00 7.20
N LYS A 52 7.86 0.94 7.35
CA LYS A 52 8.00 2.19 8.08
C LYS A 52 6.83 2.31 9.06
N THR A 53 7.07 2.96 10.17
CA THR A 53 6.06 3.23 11.20
C THR A 53 5.97 4.74 11.39
N CYS A 54 4.75 5.26 11.39
CA CYS A 54 4.46 6.66 11.68
C CYS A 54 4.80 7.00 13.14
N GLY A 55 4.95 8.30 13.43
CA GLY A 55 5.21 8.75 14.80
C GLY A 55 4.01 8.48 15.72
N PRO A 56 4.20 8.52 17.05
CA PRO A 56 3.11 8.33 18.01
C PRO A 56 1.92 9.26 17.75
N GLY A 57 0.69 8.72 17.76
CA GLY A 57 -0.55 9.48 17.50
C GLY A 57 -0.82 9.80 16.02
N THR A 58 -0.03 9.23 15.11
CA THR A 58 -0.17 9.45 13.66
C THR A 58 -0.20 8.13 12.90
N ALA A 59 -0.88 8.12 11.77
CA ALA A 59 -1.07 6.95 10.93
C ALA A 59 -0.94 7.30 9.45
N TYR A 60 -0.65 6.28 8.65
CA TYR A 60 -0.37 6.50 7.23
C TYR A 60 -1.65 6.77 6.45
N CYS A 61 -1.71 7.94 5.79
CA CYS A 61 -2.78 8.29 4.87
C CYS A 61 -2.37 7.93 3.43
N HIS A 62 -3.02 6.94 2.83
CA HIS A 62 -2.70 6.54 1.44
C HIS A 62 -3.04 7.63 0.41
N GLU A 63 -4.05 8.47 0.68
CA GLU A 63 -4.48 9.54 -0.23
C GLU A 63 -3.43 10.64 -0.36
N THR A 64 -2.85 11.06 0.78
CA THR A 64 -1.85 12.13 0.84
C THR A 64 -0.41 11.62 0.89
N ARG A 65 -0.22 10.30 1.07
CA ARG A 65 1.08 9.61 1.21
C ARG A 65 1.95 10.16 2.33
N VAL A 66 1.34 10.59 3.42
CA VAL A 66 2.03 11.10 4.62
C VAL A 66 1.41 10.55 5.89
N CYS A 67 2.15 10.62 7.00
CA CYS A 67 1.60 10.38 8.33
C CYS A 67 0.76 11.58 8.77
N ASP A 68 -0.53 11.40 8.96
CA ASP A 68 -1.46 12.40 9.53
C ASP A 68 -2.03 11.85 10.85
N TYR A 69 -2.78 12.67 11.58
CA TYR A 69 -3.40 12.28 12.82
C TYR A 69 -4.29 11.04 12.66
N GLU A 70 -4.07 10.03 13.50
CA GLU A 70 -4.70 8.72 13.40
C GLU A 70 -6.25 8.77 13.40
N GLY A 71 -6.83 9.78 14.07
CA GLY A 71 -8.28 9.98 14.11
C GLY A 71 -8.92 10.34 12.76
N LYS A 72 -8.13 10.83 11.79
CA LYS A 72 -8.58 11.11 10.42
C LYS A 72 -8.47 9.90 9.50
N ILE A 73 -7.65 8.91 9.85
CA ILE A 73 -7.38 7.75 9.01
C ILE A 73 -8.47 6.71 9.27
N PRO A 74 -9.32 6.36 8.29
CA PRO A 74 -10.45 5.44 8.53
C PRO A 74 -10.01 4.09 9.09
N LEU A 75 -8.80 3.64 8.74
CA LEU A 75 -8.23 2.39 9.21
C LEU A 75 -7.79 2.42 10.69
N CYS A 76 -7.41 3.59 11.23
CA CYS A 76 -7.04 3.76 12.65
C CYS A 76 -8.12 4.40 13.50
N SER A 77 -9.09 5.07 12.89
CA SER A 77 -10.14 5.77 13.62
C SER A 77 -11.15 4.75 14.14
N HIS A 78 -10.93 4.29 15.38
CA HIS A 78 -11.89 3.48 16.14
C HIS A 78 -13.23 4.21 16.43
N LYS A 79 -13.43 5.42 15.91
CA LYS A 79 -14.64 6.23 16.05
C LYS A 79 -15.54 6.04 14.83
N GLY A 80 -16.20 4.89 14.76
CA GLY A 80 -17.52 4.78 14.12
C GLY A 80 -17.64 5.12 12.63
N TRP A 81 -16.57 5.03 11.82
CA TRP A 81 -16.72 5.05 10.37
C TRP A 81 -17.42 3.76 9.92
N LYS A 82 -18.75 3.78 9.93
CA LYS A 82 -19.54 2.74 9.26
C LYS A 82 -19.48 3.02 7.77
N TRP A 83 -18.75 2.18 7.05
CA TRP A 83 -18.86 2.13 5.60
C TRP A 83 -20.19 1.44 5.26
N ASP A 84 -21.11 2.18 4.66
CA ASP A 84 -22.38 1.62 4.21
C ASP A 84 -22.12 0.88 2.89
N VAL A 85 -22.04 -0.46 2.92
CA VAL A 85 -21.78 -1.32 1.74
C VAL A 85 -22.74 -1.06 0.59
N ALA A 86 -23.98 -0.75 0.94
CA ALA A 86 -25.05 -0.46 0.00
C ALA A 86 -24.87 0.87 -0.73
N THR A 87 -24.20 1.86 -0.14
CA THR A 87 -24.14 3.22 -0.68
C THR A 87 -22.74 3.67 -1.09
N LYS A 88 -21.69 2.88 -0.76
CA LYS A 88 -20.29 3.24 -1.01
C LYS A 88 -19.93 4.64 -0.48
N LYS A 89 -20.61 5.10 0.56
CA LYS A 89 -20.41 6.42 1.19
C LYS A 89 -20.10 6.24 2.66
N GLY A 90 -19.16 7.03 3.18
CA GLY A 90 -18.97 7.21 4.62
C GLY A 90 -20.09 8.09 5.17
N ARG A 91 -20.80 7.63 6.19
CA ARG A 91 -21.78 8.45 6.89
C ARG A 91 -21.08 9.11 8.08
N GLU A 92 -20.81 10.41 7.95
CA GLU A 92 -20.28 11.24 9.04
C GLU A 92 -21.28 11.24 10.20
N GLY A 93 -20.93 10.58 11.30
CA GLY A 93 -21.83 10.31 12.41
C GLY A 93 -21.21 10.71 13.74
N ALA A 94 -21.69 11.84 14.25
CA ALA A 94 -21.43 12.47 15.56
C ALA A 94 -20.05 13.12 15.72
N ALA A 95 -20.06 14.45 15.69
CA ALA A 95 -19.00 15.30 16.22
C ALA A 95 -18.53 14.77 17.58
N HIS A 96 -17.22 14.56 17.70
CA HIS A 96 -16.57 14.41 19.01
C HIS A 96 -16.89 15.67 19.83
N PRO A 97 -17.40 15.57 21.07
CA PRO A 97 -17.53 16.74 21.91
C PRO A 97 -16.12 17.28 22.14
N ARG A 98 -15.86 18.50 21.67
CA ARG A 98 -14.69 19.27 22.09
C ARG A 98 -14.79 19.43 23.61
N GLY A 99 -13.92 18.74 24.34
CA GLY A 99 -13.89 18.77 25.79
C GLY A 99 -12.51 18.38 26.28
N PHE A 100 -11.56 19.32 26.20
CA PHE A 100 -10.47 19.41 27.18
C PHE A 100 -10.01 20.87 27.26
N GLY A 101 -10.76 21.66 28.01
CA GLY A 101 -10.15 22.67 28.87
C GLY A 101 -9.73 21.97 30.17
N ASP A 102 -8.76 22.60 30.84
CA ASP A 102 -8.34 22.43 32.24
C ASP A 102 -6.94 21.82 32.44
N ALA A 103 -5.91 22.67 32.29
CA ALA A 103 -4.87 22.97 33.30
C ALA A 103 -3.86 23.98 32.73
#